data_AF-A0A1C2C2N9-F1
#
_entry.id   AF-A0A1C2C2N9-F1
#
_cell.length_a   1.000
_cell.length_b   1.000
_cell.length_c   1.000
_cell.angle_alpha   90.00
_cell.angle_beta   90.00
_cell.angle_gamma   90.00
#
_symmetry.space_group_name_H-M   'P 1'
#
loop_
_entity.id
_entity.type
_entity.pdbx_description
1 polymer ?
#
loop_
_entity_poly.entity_id
_entity_poly.type
_entity_poly.pdbx_seq_one_letter_code
_entity_poly.pdbx_strand_id
1 'polypeptide(L)'
;MKKTLLVVALTTTFGAQAQLVQPAPLVSIPTHDAFFDNLKALCGKAFAGKLAVDNPPAPGFEGALIMHVRRCTDTELQIPFHVGDNHSRTWIITKTGSGLSLKHDHRNKDGSHDDQTMYGGHTVDAGWPTAQSFPADQYSKELFAARGIPQSIGNTWQMFIHPQQFSYRLVREGREFRVDFDLTKPVALPPTPWGYAN
;
A
#
# COMPACT_ATOMS: atom_id res chain seq x y z
N MET A 1 53.10 64.11 29.36
CA MET A 1 51.95 63.36 29.91
C MET A 1 50.93 63.17 28.80
N LYS A 2 50.94 62.03 28.09
CA LYS A 2 49.94 61.71 27.04
C LYS A 2 48.94 60.71 27.64
N LYS A 3 47.68 61.12 27.77
CA LYS A 3 46.57 60.25 28.19
C LYS A 3 46.02 59.53 26.96
N THR A 4 46.12 58.22 26.94
CA THR A 4 45.50 57.38 25.90
C THR A 4 44.11 56.98 26.39
N LEU A 5 43.06 57.41 25.69
CA LEU A 5 41.68 56.94 25.91
C LEU A 5 41.52 55.56 25.26
N LEU A 6 41.07 54.58 26.04
CA LEU A 6 40.66 53.27 25.54
C LEU A 6 39.14 53.31 25.25
N VAL A 7 38.76 53.16 24.00
CA VAL A 7 37.35 53.01 23.59
C VAL A 7 37.05 51.52 23.54
N VAL A 8 36.16 51.04 24.43
CA VAL A 8 35.68 49.66 24.42
C VAL A 8 34.47 49.59 23.49
N ALA A 9 34.64 48.99 22.31
CA ALA A 9 33.55 48.70 21.39
C ALA A 9 32.81 47.44 21.85
N LEU A 10 31.56 47.60 22.28
CA LEU A 10 30.67 46.49 22.65
C LEU A 10 30.08 45.89 21.37
N THR A 11 30.65 44.78 20.89
CA THR A 11 30.11 44.03 19.75
C THR A 11 28.93 43.17 20.20
N THR A 12 27.71 43.60 19.87
CA THR A 12 26.50 42.79 20.02
C THR A 12 26.43 41.74 18.92
N THR A 13 26.75 40.48 19.24
CA THR A 13 26.54 39.35 18.34
C THR A 13 25.05 39.02 18.29
N PHE A 14 24.37 39.44 17.21
CA PHE A 14 23.06 38.90 16.85
C PHE A 14 23.24 37.41 16.50
N GLY A 15 22.97 36.54 17.46
CA GLY A 15 22.88 35.10 17.22
C GLY A 15 21.74 34.83 16.26
N ALA A 16 22.05 34.35 15.06
CA ALA A 16 21.06 33.85 14.13
C ALA A 16 20.28 32.71 14.82
N GLN A 17 19.01 32.96 15.16
CA GLN A 17 18.11 31.91 15.59
C GLN A 17 17.93 30.97 14.40
N ALA A 18 18.54 29.79 14.47
CA ALA A 18 18.27 28.72 13.52
C ALA A 18 16.76 28.43 13.59
N GLN A 19 16.05 28.69 12.49
CA GLN A 19 14.66 28.26 12.35
C GLN A 19 14.64 26.74 12.45
N LEU A 20 14.13 26.23 13.57
CA LEU A 20 13.84 24.80 13.75
C LEU A 20 12.66 24.45 12.84
N VAL A 21 12.95 24.20 11.57
CA VAL A 21 12.00 23.58 10.65
C VAL A 21 12.01 22.08 10.96
N GLN A 22 10.98 21.59 11.64
CA GLN A 22 10.78 20.15 11.83
C GLN A 22 9.80 19.63 10.76
N PRO A 23 10.12 18.51 10.08
CA PRO A 23 9.17 17.88 9.18
C PRO A 23 7.96 17.40 9.98
N ALA A 24 6.77 17.46 9.38
CA ALA A 24 5.59 16.86 9.97
C ALA A 24 5.85 15.35 10.18
N PRO A 25 5.62 14.82 11.39
CA PRO A 25 5.77 13.39 11.62
C PRO A 25 4.73 12.62 10.82
N LEU A 26 5.07 11.39 10.44
CA LEU A 26 4.09 10.45 9.91
C LEU A 26 3.14 10.06 11.05
N VAL A 27 1.91 10.57 11.01
CA VAL A 27 0.89 10.25 12.01
C VAL A 27 -0.01 9.10 11.56
N SER A 28 -0.46 8.30 12.51
CA SER A 28 -1.36 7.16 12.29
C SER A 28 -2.26 7.02 13.50
N ILE A 29 -3.39 6.34 13.32
CA ILE A 29 -4.34 6.06 14.41
C ILE A 29 -4.27 4.57 14.79
N PRO A 30 -4.68 4.21 16.02
CA PRO A 30 -4.52 2.84 16.51
C PRO A 30 -5.14 1.75 15.63
N THR A 31 -6.25 2.02 14.94
CA THR A 31 -6.92 1.04 14.08
C THR A 31 -6.14 0.77 12.79
N HIS A 32 -5.58 1.81 12.17
CA HIS A 32 -4.72 1.68 10.99
C HIS A 32 -3.40 1.00 11.34
N ASP A 33 -2.80 1.35 12.48
CA ASP A 33 -1.59 0.68 12.96
C ASP A 33 -1.82 -0.79 13.25
N ALA A 34 -2.88 -1.14 13.98
CA ALA A 34 -3.20 -2.53 14.29
C ALA A 34 -3.47 -3.35 13.01
N PHE A 35 -4.19 -2.80 12.03
CA PHE A 35 -4.41 -3.47 10.75
C PHE A 35 -3.11 -3.69 9.97
N PHE A 36 -2.27 -2.65 9.89
CA PHE A 36 -0.96 -2.73 9.24
C PHE A 36 -0.05 -3.76 9.91
N ASP A 37 -0.02 -3.78 11.24
CA ASP A 37 0.80 -4.70 12.03
C ASP A 37 0.30 -6.15 11.91
N ASN A 38 -1.03 -6.36 11.82
CA ASN A 38 -1.59 -7.68 11.55
C ASN A 38 -1.12 -8.23 10.19
N LEU A 39 -1.06 -7.39 9.15
CA LEU A 39 -0.51 -7.79 7.85
C LEU A 39 1.01 -8.00 7.93
N LYS A 40 1.73 -7.11 8.61
CA LYS A 40 3.18 -7.20 8.81
C LYS A 40 3.58 -8.47 9.55
N ALA A 41 2.76 -8.98 10.46
CA ALA A 41 3.01 -10.25 11.17
C ALA A 41 3.07 -11.47 10.23
N LEU A 42 2.56 -11.35 9.00
CA LEU A 42 2.63 -12.37 7.97
C LEU A 42 3.89 -12.27 7.10
N CYS A 43 4.80 -11.32 7.36
CA CYS A 43 5.96 -11.08 6.52
C CYS A 43 6.81 -12.35 6.29
N GLY A 44 7.26 -12.52 5.05
CA GLY A 44 8.02 -13.68 4.59
C GLY A 44 7.21 -14.94 4.37
N LYS A 45 5.88 -14.92 4.55
CA LYS A 45 5.00 -16.09 4.33
C LYS A 45 4.17 -15.93 3.06
N ALA A 46 3.84 -17.07 2.46
CA ALA A 46 2.92 -17.17 1.34
C ALA A 46 1.74 -18.07 1.69
N PHE A 47 0.57 -17.80 1.12
CA PHE A 47 -0.67 -18.52 1.41
C PHE A 47 -1.46 -18.77 0.14
N ALA A 48 -2.04 -19.97 0.03
CA ALA A 48 -2.91 -20.34 -1.07
C ALA A 48 -4.30 -19.72 -0.88
N GLY A 49 -4.85 -19.21 -1.98
CA GLY A 49 -6.16 -18.59 -2.04
C GLY A 49 -7.15 -19.35 -2.91
N LYS A 50 -8.42 -19.02 -2.74
CA LYS A 50 -9.54 -19.47 -3.57
C LYS A 50 -10.42 -18.30 -3.94
N LEU A 51 -10.97 -18.34 -5.16
CA LEU A 51 -11.98 -17.40 -5.60
C LEU A 51 -13.27 -17.66 -4.82
N ALA A 52 -13.66 -16.71 -3.96
CA ALA A 52 -14.86 -16.80 -3.14
C ALA A 52 -16.08 -16.15 -3.82
N VAL A 53 -15.85 -15.06 -4.55
CA VAL A 53 -16.87 -14.35 -5.34
C VAL A 53 -16.25 -13.87 -6.65
N ASP A 54 -16.96 -14.05 -7.75
CA ASP A 54 -16.64 -13.46 -9.05
C ASP A 54 -17.94 -13.22 -9.83
N ASN A 55 -18.46 -12.00 -9.74
CA ASN A 55 -19.75 -11.64 -10.29
C ASN A 55 -19.71 -10.23 -10.94
N PRO A 56 -20.00 -10.11 -12.24
CA PRO A 56 -20.09 -11.21 -13.20
C PRO A 56 -18.74 -11.92 -13.34
N PRO A 57 -18.71 -13.20 -13.72
CA PRO A 57 -17.46 -13.93 -13.93
C PRO A 57 -16.53 -13.21 -14.92
N ALA A 58 -15.24 -13.16 -14.60
CA ALA A 58 -14.23 -12.53 -15.45
C ALA A 58 -12.96 -13.40 -15.54
N PRO A 59 -12.30 -13.44 -16.72
CA PRO A 59 -11.07 -14.20 -16.87
C PRO A 59 -9.90 -13.52 -16.14
N GLY A 60 -8.79 -14.25 -15.97
CA GLY A 60 -7.52 -13.71 -15.44
C GLY A 60 -7.20 -14.12 -14.00
N PHE A 61 -7.96 -15.07 -13.46
CA PHE A 61 -7.79 -15.68 -12.13
C PHE A 61 -7.78 -17.22 -12.18
N GLU A 62 -7.48 -17.78 -13.35
CA GLU A 62 -7.34 -19.21 -13.56
C GLU A 62 -6.01 -19.72 -12.98
N GLY A 63 -6.05 -20.86 -12.29
CA GLY A 63 -4.87 -21.50 -11.71
C GLY A 63 -4.66 -21.19 -10.22
N ALA A 64 -3.47 -21.48 -9.72
CA ALA A 64 -3.13 -21.31 -8.30
C ALA A 64 -3.10 -19.83 -7.94
N LEU A 65 -3.86 -19.44 -6.92
CA LEU A 65 -3.88 -18.09 -6.36
C LEU A 65 -2.96 -18.08 -5.13
N ILE A 66 -1.88 -17.30 -5.17
CA ILE A 66 -0.91 -17.25 -4.06
C ILE A 66 -0.66 -15.80 -3.69
N MET A 67 -0.93 -15.44 -2.43
CA MET A 67 -0.42 -14.19 -1.86
C MET A 67 0.93 -14.47 -1.19
N HIS A 68 1.86 -13.53 -1.28
CA HIS A 68 3.13 -13.58 -0.58
C HIS A 68 3.36 -12.22 0.09
N VAL A 69 3.47 -12.16 1.42
CA VAL A 69 3.78 -10.91 2.12
C VAL A 69 5.30 -10.74 2.12
N ARG A 70 5.84 -10.11 1.07
CA ARG A 70 7.27 -10.26 0.70
C ARG A 70 8.20 -9.26 1.38
N ARG A 71 7.90 -7.97 1.28
CA ARG A 71 8.75 -6.90 1.85
C ARG A 71 7.92 -6.08 2.83
N CYS A 72 8.47 -5.87 4.02
CA CYS A 72 7.79 -5.15 5.08
C CYS A 72 8.76 -4.20 5.76
N THR A 73 8.42 -2.91 5.76
CA THR A 73 9.09 -1.87 6.54
C THR A 73 8.15 -1.40 7.65
N ASP A 74 8.48 -0.30 8.32
CA ASP A 74 7.58 0.33 9.29
C ASP A 74 6.46 1.12 8.62
N THR A 75 6.60 1.41 7.32
CA THR A 75 5.70 2.31 6.59
C THR A 75 5.15 1.72 5.30
N GLU A 76 5.69 0.61 4.80
CA GLU A 76 5.26 -0.02 3.56
C GLU A 76 5.26 -1.56 3.64
N LEU A 77 4.20 -2.18 3.11
CA LEU A 77 4.09 -3.61 2.88
C LEU A 77 3.91 -3.86 1.39
N GLN A 78 4.68 -4.80 0.84
CA GLN A 78 4.57 -5.24 -0.54
C GLN A 78 4.13 -6.71 -0.56
N ILE A 79 2.96 -6.95 -1.12
CA ILE A 79 2.29 -8.25 -1.14
C ILE A 79 2.05 -8.69 -2.58
N PRO A 80 3.01 -9.40 -3.21
CA PRO A 80 2.78 -10.04 -4.49
C PRO A 80 1.57 -10.98 -4.48
N PHE A 81 0.80 -10.91 -5.56
CA PHE A 81 -0.34 -11.79 -5.83
C PHE A 81 -0.13 -12.52 -7.15
N HIS A 82 0.13 -13.82 -7.06
CA HIS A 82 0.42 -14.69 -8.18
C HIS A 82 -0.84 -15.44 -8.61
N VAL A 83 -1.03 -15.55 -9.92
CA VAL A 83 -2.12 -16.29 -10.54
C VAL A 83 -1.53 -17.26 -11.57
N GLY A 84 -1.37 -18.52 -11.18
CA GLY A 84 -0.58 -19.48 -11.96
C GLY A 84 0.81 -18.91 -12.27
N ASP A 85 1.18 -18.87 -13.54
CA ASP A 85 2.47 -18.33 -14.02
C ASP A 85 2.47 -16.80 -14.21
N ASN A 86 1.37 -16.14 -13.88
CA ASN A 86 1.28 -14.69 -13.95
C ASN A 86 1.74 -14.08 -12.61
N HIS A 87 2.81 -13.28 -12.67
CA HIS A 87 3.45 -12.67 -11.51
C HIS A 87 3.52 -11.14 -11.63
N SER A 88 2.51 -10.56 -12.31
CA SER A 88 2.48 -9.13 -12.64
C SER A 88 2.05 -8.22 -11.50
N ARG A 89 1.41 -8.76 -10.46
CA ARG A 89 0.60 -8.00 -9.50
C ARG A 89 1.26 -7.95 -8.13
N THR A 90 1.45 -6.75 -7.60
CA THR A 90 1.83 -6.53 -6.21
C THR A 90 0.91 -5.50 -5.57
N TRP A 91 0.29 -5.85 -4.44
CA TRP A 91 -0.37 -4.88 -3.58
C TRP A 91 0.67 -4.16 -2.73
N ILE A 92 0.66 -2.83 -2.75
CA ILE A 92 1.52 -1.98 -1.93
C ILE A 92 0.62 -1.24 -0.95
N ILE A 93 0.82 -1.49 0.35
CA ILE A 93 0.11 -0.80 1.43
C ILE A 93 1.08 0.15 2.11
N THR A 94 0.77 1.44 2.16
CA THR A 94 1.67 2.46 2.70
C THR A 94 0.98 3.31 3.76
N LYS A 95 1.67 3.56 4.89
CA LYS A 95 1.26 4.57 5.88
C LYS A 95 1.55 5.96 5.30
N THR A 96 0.53 6.81 5.18
CA THR A 96 0.66 8.10 4.48
C THR A 96 0.77 9.30 5.41
N GLY A 97 0.55 9.13 6.72
CA GLY A 97 0.39 10.25 7.64
C GLY A 97 -1.06 10.73 7.75
N SER A 98 -1.96 10.24 6.89
CA SER A 98 -3.39 10.57 6.90
C SER A 98 -4.27 9.31 6.75
N GLY A 99 -3.66 8.14 6.96
CA GLY A 99 -4.29 6.83 6.85
C GLY A 99 -3.39 5.83 6.12
N LEU A 100 -4.03 4.90 5.41
CA LEU A 100 -3.36 3.89 4.60
C LEU A 100 -3.74 4.09 3.12
N SER A 101 -2.73 4.02 2.25
CA SER A 101 -2.95 3.86 0.81
C SER A 101 -2.80 2.41 0.41
N LEU A 102 -3.55 2.00 -0.62
CA LEU A 102 -3.38 0.76 -1.34
C LEU A 102 -3.09 1.09 -2.79
N LYS A 103 -2.03 0.50 -3.35
CA LYS A 103 -1.65 0.61 -4.75
C LYS A 103 -1.42 -0.76 -5.37
N HIS A 104 -1.76 -0.90 -6.65
CA HIS A 104 -1.55 -2.09 -7.44
C HIS A 104 -0.39 -1.83 -8.40
N ASP A 105 0.79 -2.30 -8.05
CA ASP A 105 1.90 -2.32 -9.00
C ASP A 105 1.66 -3.46 -10.00
N HIS A 106 1.34 -3.06 -11.23
CA HIS A 106 1.20 -3.96 -12.37
C HIS A 106 2.42 -3.84 -13.29
N ARG A 107 2.93 -5.02 -13.67
CA ARG A 107 4.13 -5.17 -14.48
C ARG A 107 3.89 -6.04 -15.70
N ASN A 108 4.56 -5.71 -16.80
CA ASN A 108 4.71 -6.61 -17.94
C ASN A 108 5.65 -7.78 -17.59
N LYS A 109 5.67 -8.83 -18.42
CA LYS A 109 6.50 -10.02 -18.20
C LYS A 109 8.01 -9.73 -18.18
N ASP A 110 8.43 -8.67 -18.87
CA ASP A 110 9.81 -8.18 -18.87
C ASP A 110 10.15 -7.33 -17.62
N GLY A 111 9.18 -7.08 -16.74
CA GLY A 111 9.33 -6.27 -15.52
C GLY A 111 9.09 -4.77 -15.71
N SER A 112 8.85 -4.30 -16.94
CA SER A 112 8.46 -2.92 -17.18
C SER A 112 7.07 -2.61 -16.59
N HIS A 113 6.77 -1.33 -16.39
CA HIS A 113 5.47 -0.90 -15.89
C HIS A 113 4.37 -1.19 -16.91
N ASP A 114 3.26 -1.76 -16.44
CA ASP A 114 2.02 -1.80 -17.21
C ASP A 114 1.44 -0.38 -17.34
N ASP A 115 0.78 -0.11 -18.45
CA ASP A 115 0.13 1.15 -18.76
C ASP A 115 -0.96 1.55 -17.76
N GLN A 116 -1.51 0.57 -17.05
CA GLN A 116 -2.48 0.69 -15.98
C GLN A 116 -1.89 0.14 -14.67
N THR A 117 -0.81 0.77 -14.19
CA THR A 117 -0.17 0.48 -12.91
C THR A 117 -0.44 1.57 -11.88
N MET A 118 -0.12 1.30 -10.61
CA MET A 118 -0.25 2.22 -9.46
C MET A 118 -1.66 2.78 -9.22
N TYR A 119 -2.69 2.10 -9.73
CA TYR A 119 -4.06 2.39 -9.34
C TYR A 119 -4.37 1.80 -7.97
N GLY A 120 -5.37 2.34 -7.29
CA GLY A 120 -5.80 1.90 -5.98
C GLY A 120 -6.57 2.98 -5.24
N GLY A 121 -6.47 2.99 -3.91
CA GLY A 121 -7.31 3.83 -3.07
C GLY A 121 -6.64 4.27 -1.79
N HIS A 122 -7.36 5.06 -1.02
CA HIS A 122 -6.93 5.57 0.27
C HIS A 122 -8.05 5.40 1.29
N THR A 123 -7.71 5.06 2.53
CA THR A 123 -8.70 5.03 3.63
C THR A 123 -9.35 6.39 3.79
N VAL A 124 -10.66 6.42 4.03
CA VAL A 124 -11.43 7.66 4.27
C VAL A 124 -11.97 7.76 5.70
N ASP A 125 -11.83 6.69 6.47
CA ASP A 125 -12.25 6.56 7.86
C ASP A 125 -11.27 5.66 8.63
N ALA A 126 -11.58 5.41 9.91
CA ALA A 126 -10.72 4.63 10.78
C ALA A 126 -10.70 3.12 10.46
N GLY A 127 -11.72 2.62 9.76
CA GLY A 127 -11.96 1.19 9.58
C GLY A 127 -11.93 0.41 10.89
N TRP A 128 -11.35 -0.78 10.83
CA TRP A 128 -11.18 -1.68 11.97
C TRP A 128 -9.75 -2.23 12.01
N PRO A 129 -9.28 -2.73 13.16
CA PRO A 129 -8.00 -3.44 13.27
C PRO A 129 -7.87 -4.65 12.32
N THR A 130 -8.99 -5.17 11.83
CA THR A 130 -9.07 -6.37 10.98
C THR A 130 -9.70 -6.09 9.62
N ALA A 131 -10.07 -4.85 9.30
CA ALA A 131 -10.72 -4.50 8.05
C ALA A 131 -10.45 -3.06 7.64
N GLN A 132 -10.02 -2.85 6.40
CA GLN A 132 -9.83 -1.53 5.80
C GLN A 132 -10.46 -1.47 4.41
N SER A 133 -10.99 -0.29 4.07
CA SER A 133 -11.59 0.01 2.76
C SER A 133 -10.82 1.14 2.09
N PHE A 134 -10.56 0.98 0.81
CA PHE A 134 -9.79 1.86 -0.04
C PHE A 134 -10.66 2.22 -1.25
N PRO A 135 -11.56 3.21 -1.16
CA PRO A 135 -12.21 3.77 -2.34
C PRO A 135 -11.16 4.35 -3.30
N ALA A 136 -11.44 4.29 -4.60
CA ALA A 136 -10.52 4.78 -5.63
C ALA A 136 -10.09 6.23 -5.37
N ASP A 137 -8.78 6.43 -5.34
CA ASP A 137 -8.20 7.75 -5.17
C ASP A 137 -8.25 8.54 -6.48
N GLN A 138 -7.95 9.83 -6.40
CA GLN A 138 -8.09 10.73 -7.54
C GLN A 138 -7.22 10.31 -8.74
N TYR A 139 -5.97 9.92 -8.49
CA TYR A 139 -5.07 9.39 -9.52
C TYR A 139 -5.70 8.22 -10.26
N SER A 140 -6.27 7.26 -9.53
CA SER A 140 -6.85 6.05 -10.11
C SER A 140 -8.10 6.38 -10.93
N LYS A 141 -8.93 7.33 -10.47
CA LYS A 141 -10.11 7.78 -11.21
C LYS A 141 -9.73 8.42 -12.55
N GLU A 142 -8.72 9.28 -12.55
CA GLU A 142 -8.21 9.93 -13.76
C GLU A 142 -7.58 8.91 -14.71
N LEU A 143 -6.78 7.98 -14.19
CA LEU A 143 -6.22 6.88 -14.98
C LEU A 143 -7.31 6.03 -15.63
N PHE A 144 -8.35 5.63 -14.88
CA PHE A 144 -9.45 4.82 -15.41
C PHE A 144 -10.27 5.55 -16.47
N ALA A 145 -10.51 6.84 -16.30
CA ALA A 145 -11.14 7.66 -17.32
C ALA A 145 -10.29 7.71 -18.60
N ALA A 146 -8.98 7.97 -18.47
CA ALA A 146 -8.05 8.04 -19.59
C ALA A 146 -7.89 6.70 -20.33
N ARG A 147 -7.99 5.57 -19.62
CA ARG A 147 -7.90 4.20 -20.17
C ARG A 147 -9.23 3.66 -20.71
N GLY A 148 -10.29 4.46 -20.73
CA GLY A 148 -11.59 4.04 -21.29
C GLY A 148 -12.33 3.01 -20.44
N ILE A 149 -12.07 2.97 -19.13
CA ILE A 149 -12.74 2.08 -18.17
C ILE A 149 -13.39 2.86 -17.01
N PRO A 150 -14.24 3.87 -17.29
CA PRO A 150 -14.78 4.79 -16.28
C PRO A 150 -15.61 4.08 -15.20
N GLN A 151 -16.17 2.90 -15.45
CA GLN A 151 -16.86 2.09 -14.45
C GLN A 151 -15.96 1.77 -13.23
N SER A 152 -14.64 1.69 -13.43
CA SER A 152 -13.67 1.43 -12.35
C SER A 152 -13.47 2.62 -11.40
N ILE A 153 -13.99 3.81 -11.73
CA ILE A 153 -13.98 5.00 -10.85
C ILE A 153 -14.72 4.71 -9.53
N GLY A 154 -15.75 3.86 -9.58
CA GLY A 154 -16.51 3.42 -8.41
C GLY A 154 -15.86 2.28 -7.62
N ASN A 155 -14.66 1.82 -7.98
CA ASN A 155 -13.97 0.74 -7.28
C ASN A 155 -13.72 1.11 -5.82
N THR A 156 -14.09 0.20 -4.93
CA THR A 156 -13.60 0.15 -3.57
C THR A 156 -12.92 -1.19 -3.35
N TRP A 157 -11.65 -1.14 -2.98
CA TRP A 157 -10.92 -2.32 -2.53
C TRP A 157 -11.08 -2.47 -1.03
N GLN A 158 -11.22 -3.70 -0.57
CA GLN A 158 -11.33 -4.00 0.85
C GLN A 158 -10.41 -5.16 1.19
N MET A 159 -9.73 -5.03 2.31
CA MET A 159 -8.87 -6.07 2.84
C MET A 159 -9.32 -6.43 4.24
N PHE A 160 -9.49 -7.72 4.49
CA PHE A 160 -9.89 -8.27 5.79
C PHE A 160 -8.82 -9.24 6.27
N ILE A 161 -8.46 -9.16 7.55
CA ILE A 161 -7.50 -10.06 8.18
C ILE A 161 -8.08 -10.62 9.48
N HIS A 162 -8.26 -11.93 9.50
CA HIS A 162 -8.73 -12.70 10.64
C HIS A 162 -7.69 -13.79 10.98
N PRO A 163 -7.76 -14.43 12.16
CA PRO A 163 -6.70 -15.37 12.59
C PRO A 163 -6.39 -16.50 11.61
N GLN A 164 -7.36 -16.92 10.79
CA GLN A 164 -7.23 -18.06 9.88
C GLN A 164 -7.40 -17.67 8.41
N GLN A 165 -7.74 -16.42 8.10
CA GLN A 165 -8.09 -16.02 6.75
C GLN A 165 -7.71 -14.57 6.46
N PHE A 166 -7.09 -14.34 5.31
CA PHE A 166 -6.99 -13.02 4.69
C PHE A 166 -7.93 -12.99 3.49
N SER A 167 -8.66 -11.88 3.31
CA SER A 167 -9.56 -11.69 2.18
C SER A 167 -9.25 -10.39 1.48
N TYR A 168 -9.10 -10.45 0.17
CA TYR A 168 -9.06 -9.29 -0.71
C TYR A 168 -10.36 -9.23 -1.51
N ARG A 169 -11.04 -8.08 -1.48
CA ARG A 169 -12.30 -7.84 -2.19
C ARG A 169 -12.20 -6.57 -3.03
N LEU A 170 -12.74 -6.62 -4.25
CA LEU A 170 -13.06 -5.46 -5.07
C LEU A 170 -14.58 -5.39 -5.21
N VAL A 171 -15.16 -4.23 -4.93
CA VAL A 171 -16.59 -3.98 -5.14
C VAL A 171 -16.79 -2.65 -5.87
N ARG A 172 -17.77 -2.63 -6.77
CA ARG A 172 -18.37 -1.43 -7.35
C ARG A 172 -19.78 -1.77 -7.85
N GLU A 173 -20.49 -0.78 -8.38
CA GLU A 173 -21.77 -1.02 -9.03
C GLU A 173 -21.66 -2.11 -10.11
N GLY A 174 -22.48 -3.15 -9.96
CA GLY A 174 -22.55 -4.29 -10.87
C GLY A 174 -21.31 -5.20 -10.89
N ARG A 175 -20.36 -5.08 -9.95
CA ARG A 175 -19.21 -5.99 -9.87
C ARG A 175 -18.75 -6.26 -8.43
N GLU A 176 -18.57 -7.54 -8.12
CA GLU A 176 -17.88 -8.02 -6.93
C GLU A 176 -16.87 -9.11 -7.30
N PHE A 177 -15.67 -8.99 -6.74
CA PHE A 177 -14.61 -9.98 -6.84
C PHE A 177 -14.00 -10.18 -5.45
N ARG A 178 -13.79 -11.42 -5.03
CA ARG A 178 -13.20 -11.74 -3.73
C ARG A 178 -12.33 -12.99 -3.77
N VAL A 179 -11.12 -12.90 -3.24
CA VAL A 179 -10.23 -14.04 -3.00
C VAL A 179 -9.98 -14.19 -1.51
N ASP A 180 -10.11 -15.42 -1.02
CA ASP A 180 -9.88 -15.79 0.37
C ASP A 180 -8.64 -16.69 0.46
N PHE A 181 -7.69 -16.31 1.30
CA PHE A 181 -6.42 -17.00 1.52
C PHE A 181 -6.41 -17.67 2.89
N ASP A 182 -6.05 -18.96 2.94
CA ASP A 182 -5.96 -19.76 4.17
C ASP A 182 -4.67 -19.45 4.92
N LEU A 183 -4.77 -18.68 6.01
CA LEU A 183 -3.62 -18.29 6.83
C LEU A 183 -3.14 -19.41 7.76
N THR A 184 -3.88 -20.52 7.87
CA THR A 184 -3.50 -21.64 8.74
C THR A 184 -2.41 -22.51 8.16
N LYS A 185 -2.18 -22.44 6.84
CA LYS A 185 -1.28 -23.30 6.08
C LYS A 185 -0.39 -22.47 5.15
N PRO A 186 0.77 -21.99 5.63
CA PRO A 186 1.77 -21.40 4.75
C PRO A 186 2.16 -22.38 3.64
N VAL A 187 2.36 -21.86 2.43
CA VAL A 187 2.84 -22.62 1.26
C VAL A 187 4.26 -22.22 0.89
N ALA A 188 4.87 -22.96 -0.04
CA ALA A 188 6.17 -22.59 -0.60
C ALA A 188 6.12 -21.18 -1.21
N LEU A 189 7.22 -20.46 -1.09
CA LEU A 189 7.31 -19.11 -1.65
C LEU A 189 7.20 -19.18 -3.18
N PRO A 190 6.37 -18.33 -3.80
CA PRO A 190 6.31 -18.23 -5.26
C PRO A 190 7.60 -17.59 -5.80
N PRO A 191 7.83 -17.63 -7.13
CA PRO A 191 8.92 -16.88 -7.76
C PRO A 191 8.84 -15.38 -7.43
N THR A 192 9.98 -14.69 -7.55
CA THR A 192 9.99 -13.22 -7.43
C THR A 192 9.04 -12.60 -8.45
N PRO A 193 8.16 -11.64 -8.05
CA PRO A 193 7.27 -10.95 -8.99
C PRO A 193 8.07 -10.19 -10.05
N TRP A 194 7.49 -10.03 -11.24
CA TRP A 194 8.17 -9.38 -12.36
C TRP A 194 8.58 -7.95 -11.99
N GLY A 195 9.79 -7.53 -12.39
CA GLY A 195 10.31 -6.19 -12.13
C GLY A 195 10.91 -5.97 -10.72
N TYR A 196 10.90 -6.98 -9.84
CA TYR A 196 11.52 -6.88 -8.51
C TYR A 196 12.86 -7.62 -8.46
N ALA A 197 13.82 -7.05 -7.73
CA ALA A 197 15.07 -7.74 -7.39
C ALA A 197 14.82 -8.85 -6.35
N ASN A 198 15.56 -9.95 -6.47
CA ASN A 198 15.55 -11.09 -5.54
C ASN A 198 15.88 -10.67 -4.10
#